data_AF-A0A4P5X663-F1
#
_entry.id   AF-A0A4P5X663-F1
#
_cell.length_a   1.000
_cell.length_b   1.000
_cell.length_c   1.000
_cell.angle_alpha   90.00
_cell.angle_beta   90.00
_cell.angle_gamma   90.00
#
_symmetry.space_group_name_H-M   'P 1'
#
loop_
_entity.id
_entity.type
_entity.pdbx_description
1 polymer ?
#
loop_
_entity_poly.entity_id
_entity_poly.type
_entity_poly.pdbx_seq_one_letter_code
_entity_poly.pdbx_strand_id
1 'polypeptide(L)'
;MSTTPARDGGDPGPPASAAAALGEVWEALDALPRARAAAPLAATTLEMVATAVEPAPPGGGAGPRWRWWWLGPVATVCAALVCGLVAGRITAPDPDEFMLRDLPLVRHLDLLRELHSVAFLEELDRIRPQPPRRLLVASGRIDLQAEQARLASEITALRMAGPWGDAGRAAVAERRREVAGLPPDERERLRAKAAELAERPHEERRRLENVAAAIVDPRADGVREAARLWRLWVAASNPLDREQIIDLDAARRLEWMRRESRPDAFAAPRPRGPNGEFRRPQGPRFPDGPRGDAPAPDQPPPDRQGPRDPDMEGQPPDGPGAFRRPRRADRQPLPDGPGQRRRPGPLSPDPPDPAGPPPVDAGETRAAPD
;
A
#
# COMPACT_ATOMS: atom_id res chain seq x y z
N MET A 1 22.17 50.56 -14.10
CA MET A 1 23.07 49.39 -13.96
C MET A 1 22.72 48.72 -12.64
N SER A 2 21.88 47.70 -12.68
CA SER A 2 21.45 46.95 -11.49
C SER A 2 21.78 45.49 -11.74
N THR A 3 22.76 44.98 -11.00
CA THR A 3 23.26 43.61 -11.08
C THR A 3 22.38 42.74 -10.20
N THR A 4 21.53 41.91 -10.81
CA THR A 4 20.76 40.87 -10.13
C THR A 4 21.69 39.71 -9.82
N PRO A 5 21.86 39.28 -8.56
CA PRO A 5 22.68 38.10 -8.25
C PRO A 5 21.98 36.83 -8.75
N ALA A 6 22.76 35.98 -9.42
CA ALA A 6 22.35 34.66 -9.87
C ALA A 6 21.94 33.80 -8.67
N ARG A 7 20.69 33.35 -8.69
CA ARG A 7 20.14 32.41 -7.72
C ARG A 7 20.59 31.02 -8.15
N ASP A 8 21.57 30.48 -7.43
CA ASP A 8 22.10 29.14 -7.62
C ASP A 8 20.99 28.12 -7.34
N GLY A 9 20.55 27.44 -8.40
CA GLY A 9 19.45 26.48 -8.39
C GLY A 9 19.93 25.11 -7.97
N GLY A 10 20.08 24.90 -6.66
CA GLY A 10 20.25 23.57 -6.09
C GLY A 10 18.96 22.76 -6.26
N ASP A 11 19.04 21.73 -7.10
CA ASP A 11 17.98 20.75 -7.33
C ASP A 11 17.59 20.08 -6.00
N PRO A 12 16.32 20.14 -5.54
CA PRO A 12 15.90 19.43 -4.34
C PRO A 12 15.88 17.94 -4.67
N GLY A 13 16.93 17.24 -4.26
CA GLY A 13 16.99 15.78 -4.33
C GLY A 13 15.73 15.13 -3.72
N PRO A 14 15.40 13.90 -4.13
CA PRO A 14 14.21 13.19 -3.67
C PRO A 14 14.13 13.20 -2.14
N PRO A 15 12.93 13.30 -1.55
CA PRO A 15 12.78 13.35 -0.10
C PRO A 15 13.43 12.11 0.49
N ALA A 16 14.48 12.31 1.30
CA ALA A 16 15.17 11.25 2.01
C ALA A 16 14.10 10.39 2.71
N SER A 17 14.09 9.09 2.44
CA SER A 17 13.11 8.19 3.02
C SER A 17 13.14 8.31 4.54
N ALA A 18 12.01 8.18 5.21
CA ALA A 18 11.96 8.25 6.68
C ALA A 18 12.96 7.30 7.36
N ALA A 19 13.30 6.19 6.69
CA ALA A 19 14.36 5.28 7.09
C ALA A 19 15.77 5.88 7.00
N ALA A 20 16.08 6.65 5.95
CA ALA A 20 17.33 7.38 5.83
C ALA A 20 17.42 8.51 6.88
N ALA A 21 16.32 9.21 7.15
CA ALA A 21 16.27 10.23 8.20
C ALA A 21 16.50 9.62 9.61
N LEU A 22 15.93 8.43 9.88
CA LEU A 22 16.23 7.69 11.12
C LEU A 22 17.69 7.20 11.15
N GLY A 23 18.25 6.79 10.01
CA GLY A 23 19.65 6.43 9.88
C GLY A 23 20.60 7.58 10.23
N GLU A 24 20.34 8.77 9.71
CA GLU A 24 21.12 9.98 10.03
C GLU A 24 21.00 10.38 11.51
N VAL A 25 19.83 10.21 12.13
CA VAL A 25 19.67 10.44 13.58
C VAL A 25 20.45 9.42 14.40
N TRP A 26 20.48 8.15 13.98
CA TRP A 26 21.29 7.12 14.65
C TRP A 26 22.78 7.33 14.46
N GLU A 27 23.24 7.69 13.26
CA GLU A 27 24.62 8.08 13.01
C GLU A 27 25.00 9.35 13.79
N ALA A 28 24.11 10.34 13.90
CA ALA A 28 24.34 11.52 14.71
C ALA A 28 24.43 11.20 16.20
N LEU A 29 23.65 10.22 16.68
CA LEU A 29 23.74 9.71 18.05
C LEU A 29 25.03 8.90 18.30
N ASP A 30 25.53 8.16 17.31
CA ASP A 30 26.82 7.45 17.41
C ASP A 30 28.03 8.39 17.24
N ALA A 31 27.86 9.48 16.49
CA ALA A 31 28.84 10.54 16.30
C ALA A 31 28.87 11.53 17.47
N LEU A 32 27.88 11.52 18.36
CA LEU A 32 28.01 12.23 19.63
C LEU A 32 29.29 11.73 20.30
N PRO A 33 30.20 12.63 20.68
CA PRO A 33 31.42 12.25 21.36
C PRO A 33 30.99 11.45 22.59
N ARG A 34 31.26 10.13 22.57
CA ARG A 34 31.04 9.27 23.73
C ARG A 34 31.67 10.00 24.88
N ALA A 35 30.83 10.48 25.79
CA ALA A 35 31.29 11.23 26.93
C ALA A 35 32.21 10.28 27.69
N ARG A 36 33.51 10.38 27.43
CA ARG A 36 34.54 9.85 28.30
C ARG A 36 34.27 10.61 29.57
N ALA A 37 33.53 9.99 30.49
CA ALA A 37 33.26 10.53 31.80
C ALA A 37 34.61 11.08 32.27
N ALA A 38 34.68 12.41 32.41
CA ALA A 38 35.94 13.05 32.72
C ALA A 38 36.50 12.30 33.93
N ALA A 39 37.75 11.84 33.87
CA ALA A 39 38.34 11.07 34.96
C ALA A 39 38.03 11.63 36.37
N PRO A 40 37.96 12.97 36.60
CA PRO A 40 37.51 13.52 37.89
C PRO A 40 36.00 13.38 38.19
N LEU A 41 35.11 13.31 37.19
CA LEU A 41 33.67 13.04 37.35
C LEU A 41 33.37 11.55 37.54
N ALA A 42 34.08 10.68 36.82
CA ALA A 42 34.08 9.25 37.10
C ALA A 42 34.69 8.96 38.47
N ALA A 43 35.73 9.69 38.88
CA ALA A 43 36.33 9.61 40.21
C ALA A 43 35.40 10.17 41.30
N THR A 44 34.59 11.21 41.07
CA THR A 44 33.64 11.69 42.10
C THR A 44 32.36 10.85 42.16
N THR A 45 31.95 10.21 41.06
CA THR A 45 30.83 9.25 41.09
C THR A 45 31.30 7.92 41.66
N LEU A 46 32.51 7.46 41.33
CA LEU A 46 33.16 6.33 42.01
C LEU A 46 33.54 6.67 43.44
N GLU A 47 33.91 7.90 43.79
CA GLU A 47 34.16 8.28 45.18
C GLU A 47 32.84 8.42 45.94
N MET A 48 31.76 8.96 45.38
CA MET A 48 30.45 8.90 46.06
C MET A 48 29.93 7.47 46.21
N VAL A 49 30.19 6.59 45.22
CA VAL A 49 29.85 5.16 45.32
C VAL A 49 30.84 4.41 46.23
N ALA A 50 32.10 4.83 46.33
CA ALA A 50 33.13 4.20 47.17
C ALA A 50 33.11 4.72 48.61
N THR A 51 32.69 5.97 48.87
CA THR A 51 32.39 6.47 50.22
C THR A 51 31.04 5.97 50.71
N ALA A 52 30.12 5.60 49.80
CA ALA A 52 28.96 4.78 50.15
C ALA A 52 29.35 3.31 50.41
N VAL A 53 30.59 2.91 50.12
CA VAL A 53 31.15 1.58 50.41
C VAL A 53 32.44 1.77 51.22
N GLU A 54 32.41 2.60 52.27
CA GLU A 54 33.39 2.39 53.33
C GLU A 54 33.03 1.05 54.01
N PRO A 55 33.92 0.03 53.95
CA PRO A 55 33.73 -1.17 54.73
C PRO A 55 33.85 -0.77 56.20
N ALA A 56 32.70 -0.78 56.89
CA ALA A 56 32.64 -0.56 58.33
C ALA A 56 33.73 -1.42 59.01
N PRO A 57 34.49 -0.85 59.97
CA PRO A 57 35.61 -1.53 60.59
C PRO A 57 35.17 -2.88 61.18
N PRO A 58 35.98 -3.95 61.06
CA PRO A 58 35.67 -5.27 61.58
C PRO A 58 35.77 -5.26 63.11
N GLY A 59 34.72 -4.75 63.77
CA GLY A 59 34.69 -4.56 65.21
C GLY A 59 33.29 -4.65 65.77
N GLY A 60 32.87 -5.87 66.10
CA GLY A 60 31.82 -6.11 67.11
C GLY A 60 30.43 -6.43 66.58
N GLY A 61 30.15 -7.73 66.44
CA GLY A 61 28.93 -8.37 66.96
C GLY A 61 27.54 -7.84 66.58
N ALA A 62 27.38 -7.01 65.55
CA ALA A 62 26.07 -6.55 65.12
C ALA A 62 25.43 -7.59 64.19
N GLY A 63 24.34 -8.21 64.65
CA GLY A 63 23.62 -9.29 63.96
C GLY A 63 23.12 -8.92 62.55
N PRO A 64 22.50 -9.87 61.82
CA PRO A 64 22.21 -9.83 60.37
C PRO A 64 21.33 -8.66 59.86
N ARG A 65 20.97 -7.71 60.72
CA ARG A 65 20.10 -6.56 60.45
C ARG A 65 20.74 -5.49 59.55
N TRP A 66 22.07 -5.36 59.52
CA TRP A 66 22.75 -4.34 58.71
C TRP A 66 22.56 -4.55 57.19
N ARG A 67 22.51 -5.82 56.74
CA ARG A 67 22.30 -6.17 55.32
C ARG A 67 20.94 -5.71 54.79
N TRP A 68 19.92 -5.61 55.64
CA TRP A 68 18.58 -5.18 55.23
C TRP A 68 18.46 -3.66 55.04
N TRP A 69 19.33 -2.85 55.66
CA TRP A 69 19.21 -1.39 55.60
C TRP A 69 19.54 -0.81 54.21
N TRP A 70 20.46 -1.43 53.48
CA TRP A 70 20.82 -1.05 52.09
C TRP A 70 19.81 -1.52 51.03
N LEU A 71 18.95 -2.49 51.36
CA LEU A 71 17.94 -3.00 50.44
C LEU A 71 16.76 -2.03 50.29
N GLY A 72 16.49 -1.18 51.29
CA GLY A 72 15.39 -0.21 51.27
C GLY A 72 15.44 0.76 50.07
N PRO A 73 16.56 1.49 49.86
CA PRO A 73 16.69 2.42 48.74
C PRO A 73 16.58 1.73 47.38
N VAL A 74 17.25 0.58 47.20
CA VAL A 74 17.21 -0.19 45.95
C VAL A 74 15.80 -0.67 45.65
N ALA A 75 15.10 -1.21 46.65
CA ALA A 75 13.70 -1.63 46.49
C ALA A 75 12.79 -0.46 46.11
N THR A 76 13.04 0.74 46.66
CA THR A 76 12.27 1.95 46.36
C THR A 76 12.47 2.41 44.92
N VAL A 77 13.71 2.40 44.41
CA VAL A 77 14.01 2.74 43.01
C VAL A 77 13.40 1.71 42.04
N CYS A 78 13.53 0.42 42.35
CA CYS A 78 12.88 -0.64 41.55
C CYS A 78 11.35 -0.50 41.54
N ALA A 79 10.74 -0.21 42.70
CA ALA A 79 9.31 0.03 42.79
C ALA A 79 8.87 1.26 41.98
N ALA A 80 9.65 2.36 42.03
CA ALA A 80 9.37 3.55 41.24
C ALA A 80 9.47 3.29 39.72
N LEU A 81 10.47 2.52 39.27
CA LEU A 81 10.61 2.12 37.86
C LEU A 81 9.46 1.24 37.39
N VAL A 82 9.07 0.23 38.18
CA VAL A 82 7.93 -0.64 37.86
C VAL A 82 6.64 0.16 37.84
N CYS A 83 6.44 1.05 38.83
CA CYS A 83 5.27 1.92 38.89
C CYS A 83 5.21 2.87 37.68
N GLY A 84 6.34 3.48 37.30
CA GLY A 84 6.45 4.32 36.11
C GLY A 84 6.18 3.56 34.81
N LEU A 85 6.68 2.32 34.69
CA LEU A 85 6.44 1.46 33.53
C LEU A 85 4.97 1.05 33.43
N VAL A 86 4.34 0.68 34.55
CA VAL A 86 2.92 0.30 34.61
C VAL A 86 2.03 1.51 34.33
N ALA A 87 2.31 2.66 34.93
CA ALA A 87 1.62 3.91 34.65
C ALA A 87 1.78 4.32 33.18
N GLY A 88 2.99 4.19 32.62
CA GLY A 88 3.24 4.43 31.20
C GLY A 88 2.48 3.48 30.29
N ARG A 89 2.37 2.20 30.64
CA ARG A 89 1.56 1.20 29.90
C ARG A 89 0.06 1.45 29.99
N ILE A 90 -0.43 1.99 31.10
CA ILE A 90 -1.85 2.33 31.29
C ILE A 90 -2.20 3.66 30.59
N THR A 91 -1.26 4.60 30.54
CA THR A 91 -1.49 5.95 29.97
C THR A 91 -1.10 6.05 28.50
N ALA A 92 -0.21 5.21 27.99
CA ALA A 92 0.09 5.14 26.57
C ALA A 92 -1.15 4.63 25.83
N PRO A 93 -1.71 5.43 24.90
CA PRO A 93 -2.79 4.96 24.04
C PRO A 93 -2.31 3.72 23.31
N ASP A 94 -3.13 2.67 23.29
CA ASP A 94 -2.82 1.44 22.56
C ASP A 94 -2.64 1.83 21.09
N PRO A 95 -1.44 1.67 20.48
CA PRO A 95 -1.22 2.05 19.09
C PRO A 95 -2.14 1.27 18.15
N ASP A 96 -2.61 0.09 18.57
CA ASP A 96 -3.56 -0.71 17.83
C ASP A 96 -5.00 -0.17 17.96
N GLU A 97 -5.31 0.70 18.93
CA GLU A 97 -6.66 1.26 19.11
C GLU A 97 -7.08 2.08 17.89
N PHE A 98 -6.17 2.87 17.31
CA PHE A 98 -6.42 3.58 16.06
C PHE A 98 -6.74 2.61 14.91
N MET A 99 -5.91 1.58 14.74
CA MET A 99 -6.11 0.54 13.73
C MET A 99 -7.44 -0.20 13.91
N LEU A 100 -7.86 -0.49 15.15
CA LEU A 100 -9.08 -1.24 15.44
C LEU A 100 -10.34 -0.38 15.31
N ARG A 101 -10.27 0.89 15.70
CA ARG A 101 -11.38 1.84 15.56
C ARG A 101 -11.67 2.13 14.09
N ASP A 102 -10.62 2.29 13.30
CA ASP A 102 -10.70 2.67 11.89
C ASP A 102 -10.42 1.47 10.96
N LEU A 103 -10.53 0.24 11.48
CA LEU A 103 -10.24 -1.02 10.75
C LEU A 103 -10.95 -1.15 9.40
N PRO A 104 -12.25 -0.78 9.26
CA PRO A 104 -12.92 -0.84 7.96
C PRO A 104 -12.26 0.08 6.92
N LEU A 105 -11.87 1.29 7.32
CA LEU A 105 -11.16 2.24 6.45
C LEU A 105 -9.77 1.72 6.11
N VAL A 106 -9.03 1.20 7.09
CA VAL A 106 -7.69 0.63 6.89
C VAL A 106 -7.71 -0.54 5.90
N ARG A 107 -8.68 -1.46 6.03
CA ARG A 107 -8.82 -2.61 5.11
C ARG A 107 -9.09 -2.19 3.68
N HIS A 108 -9.95 -1.19 3.52
CA HIS A 108 -10.39 -0.69 2.21
C HIS A 108 -9.64 0.57 1.77
N LEU A 109 -8.46 0.86 2.35
CA LEU A 109 -7.72 2.08 2.09
C LEU A 109 -7.41 2.27 0.59
N ASP A 110 -6.92 1.22 -0.07
CA ASP A 110 -6.57 1.26 -1.49
C ASP A 110 -7.80 1.60 -2.35
N LEU A 111 -8.95 0.98 -2.05
CA LEU A 111 -10.21 1.27 -2.74
C LEU A 111 -10.64 2.72 -2.52
N LEU A 112 -10.61 3.21 -1.27
CA LEU A 112 -11.04 4.57 -0.96
C LEU A 112 -10.10 5.62 -1.58
N ARG A 113 -8.79 5.34 -1.62
CA ARG A 113 -7.77 6.17 -2.29
C ARG A 113 -7.98 6.20 -3.80
N GLU A 114 -8.29 5.04 -4.40
CA GLU A 114 -8.66 4.93 -5.80
C GLU A 114 -9.90 5.79 -6.09
N LEU A 115 -10.90 5.85 -5.21
CA LEU A 115 -12.13 6.65 -5.39
C LEU A 115 -11.98 8.15 -5.09
N HIS A 116 -10.95 8.53 -4.31
CA HIS A 116 -10.50 9.91 -4.00
C HIS A 116 -11.49 10.83 -3.28
N SER A 117 -12.62 11.22 -3.90
CA SER A 117 -13.58 12.15 -3.28
C SER A 117 -15.01 11.97 -3.80
N VAL A 118 -15.99 12.31 -2.95
CA VAL A 118 -17.42 12.25 -3.33
C VAL A 118 -17.72 13.23 -4.47
N ALA A 119 -17.19 14.45 -4.40
CA ALA A 119 -17.37 15.46 -5.46
C ALA A 119 -16.86 14.99 -6.83
N PHE A 120 -15.75 14.23 -6.86
CA PHE A 120 -15.25 13.60 -8.08
C PHE A 120 -16.24 12.57 -8.63
N LEU A 121 -16.77 11.70 -7.77
CA LEU A 121 -17.72 10.66 -8.18
C LEU A 121 -19.05 11.26 -8.66
N GLU A 122 -19.54 12.31 -8.01
CA GLU A 122 -20.73 13.05 -8.44
C GLU A 122 -20.53 13.73 -9.80
N GLU A 123 -19.38 14.37 -10.02
CA GLU A 123 -19.05 14.97 -11.31
C GLU A 123 -18.87 13.91 -12.40
N LEU A 124 -18.33 12.75 -12.04
CA LEU A 124 -18.20 11.61 -12.95
C LEU A 124 -19.58 11.03 -13.34
N ASP A 125 -20.51 10.90 -12.38
CA ASP A 125 -21.90 10.50 -12.67
C ASP A 125 -22.64 11.54 -13.51
N ARG A 126 -22.31 12.83 -13.36
CA ARG A 126 -22.89 13.90 -14.19
C ARG A 126 -22.42 13.82 -15.64
N ILE A 127 -21.12 13.61 -15.87
CA ILE A 127 -20.55 13.60 -17.23
C ILE A 127 -20.79 12.27 -17.95
N ARG A 128 -20.83 11.14 -17.22
CA ARG A 128 -20.96 9.77 -17.74
C ARG A 128 -20.08 9.50 -18.97
N PRO A 129 -18.76 9.68 -18.88
CA PRO A 129 -17.88 9.44 -20.02
C PRO A 129 -18.00 7.96 -20.44
N GLN A 130 -18.32 7.73 -21.70
CA GLN A 130 -18.37 6.36 -22.22
C GLN A 130 -16.96 5.78 -22.20
N PRO A 131 -16.75 4.57 -21.65
CA PRO A 131 -15.45 3.93 -21.69
C PRO A 131 -15.06 3.70 -23.16
N PRO A 132 -13.80 3.93 -23.54
CA PRO A 132 -13.35 3.79 -24.91
C PRO A 132 -13.53 2.31 -25.31
N ARG A 133 -14.16 2.04 -26.45
CA ARG A 133 -14.40 0.66 -26.90
C ARG A 133 -13.12 -0.19 -26.92
N ARG A 134 -11.98 0.43 -27.22
CA ARG A 134 -10.65 -0.23 -27.21
C ARG A 134 -10.25 -0.75 -25.84
N LEU A 135 -10.56 -0.01 -24.79
CA LEU A 135 -10.24 -0.38 -23.41
C LEU A 135 -11.02 -1.64 -23.04
N LEU A 136 -12.28 -1.72 -23.47
CA LEU A 136 -13.12 -2.91 -23.29
C LEU A 136 -12.62 -4.13 -24.09
N VAL A 137 -11.91 -3.92 -25.20
CA VAL A 137 -11.35 -5.02 -26.01
C VAL A 137 -10.00 -5.47 -25.44
N ALA A 138 -9.14 -4.54 -25.03
CA ALA A 138 -7.80 -4.83 -24.52
C ALA A 138 -7.83 -5.59 -23.19
N SER A 139 -8.74 -5.25 -22.29
CA SER A 139 -8.87 -5.90 -20.99
C SER A 139 -9.56 -7.26 -21.05
N GLY A 140 -10.15 -7.65 -22.18
CA GLY A 140 -11.02 -8.82 -22.24
C GLY A 140 -12.32 -8.62 -21.43
N ARG A 141 -13.44 -9.21 -21.89
CA ARG A 141 -14.73 -9.07 -21.18
C ARG A 141 -14.75 -9.75 -19.81
N ILE A 142 -13.93 -10.80 -19.62
CA ILE A 142 -13.91 -11.61 -18.40
C ILE A 142 -13.34 -10.80 -17.23
N ASP A 143 -12.29 -10.01 -17.48
CA ASP A 143 -11.64 -9.25 -16.41
C ASP A 143 -12.53 -8.11 -15.90
N LEU A 144 -13.35 -7.50 -16.76
CA LEU A 144 -14.24 -6.41 -16.37
C LEU A 144 -15.36 -6.88 -15.42
N GLN A 145 -15.93 -8.06 -15.66
CA GLN A 145 -16.95 -8.61 -14.77
C GLN A 145 -16.36 -9.02 -13.42
N ALA A 146 -15.14 -9.58 -13.42
CA ALA A 146 -14.42 -9.91 -12.21
C ALA A 146 -14.11 -8.65 -11.37
N GLU A 147 -13.67 -7.56 -12.00
CA GLU A 147 -13.44 -6.29 -11.31
C GLU A 147 -14.73 -5.67 -10.74
N GLN A 148 -15.84 -5.74 -11.49
CA GLN A 148 -17.14 -5.29 -10.97
C GLN A 148 -17.61 -6.12 -9.77
N ALA A 149 -17.47 -7.45 -9.85
CA ALA A 149 -17.82 -8.35 -8.75
C ALA A 149 -16.95 -8.09 -7.51
N ARG A 150 -15.65 -7.82 -7.72
CA ARG A 150 -14.72 -7.45 -6.65
C ARG A 150 -15.09 -6.13 -5.99
N LEU A 151 -15.42 -5.09 -6.77
CA LEU A 151 -15.90 -3.83 -6.20
C LEU A 151 -17.19 -4.03 -5.40
N ALA A 152 -18.13 -4.81 -5.93
CA ALA A 152 -19.39 -5.09 -5.24
C ALA A 152 -19.17 -5.85 -3.91
N SER A 153 -18.24 -6.81 -3.87
CA SER A 153 -17.90 -7.52 -2.64
C SER A 153 -17.18 -6.63 -1.63
N GLU A 154 -16.28 -5.75 -2.08
CA GLU A 154 -15.61 -4.77 -1.22
C GLU A 154 -16.60 -3.74 -0.64
N ILE A 155 -17.54 -3.22 -1.43
CA ILE A 155 -18.60 -2.33 -0.94
C ILE A 155 -19.50 -3.06 0.06
N THR A 156 -19.81 -4.34 -0.20
CA THR A 156 -20.61 -5.16 0.72
C THR A 156 -19.87 -5.39 2.04
N ALA A 157 -18.59 -5.72 1.98
CA ALA A 157 -17.75 -5.88 3.17
C ALA A 157 -17.67 -4.58 3.98
N LEU A 158 -17.48 -3.44 3.30
CA LEU A 158 -17.45 -2.12 3.93
C LEU A 158 -18.79 -1.78 4.59
N ARG A 159 -19.92 -2.13 3.96
CA ARG A 159 -21.27 -1.96 4.54
C ARG A 159 -21.46 -2.82 5.79
N MET A 160 -21.03 -4.07 5.75
CA MET A 160 -21.18 -5.01 6.88
C MET A 160 -20.29 -4.64 8.07
N ALA A 161 -19.16 -3.96 7.83
CA ALA A 161 -18.24 -3.53 8.87
C ALA A 161 -18.82 -2.42 9.79
N GLY A 162 -19.94 -1.81 9.40
CA GLY A 162 -20.65 -0.79 10.16
C GLY A 162 -20.00 0.59 10.11
N PRO A 163 -20.50 1.56 10.90
CA PRO A 163 -19.95 2.90 10.94
C PRO A 163 -18.49 2.90 11.43
N TRP A 164 -17.67 3.71 10.77
CA TRP A 164 -16.29 4.04 11.15
C TRP A 164 -16.26 5.18 12.18
N GLY A 165 -15.18 5.29 12.96
CA GLY A 165 -15.02 6.32 14.00
C GLY A 165 -15.57 5.89 15.37
N ASP A 166 -16.88 5.86 15.56
CA ASP A 166 -17.50 5.65 16.87
C ASP A 166 -17.79 4.16 17.17
N ALA A 167 -16.79 3.31 16.94
CA ALA A 167 -16.89 1.91 17.30
C ALA A 167 -16.92 1.77 18.83
N GLY A 168 -18.07 1.36 19.38
CA GLY A 168 -18.18 1.05 20.80
C GLY A 168 -17.18 -0.04 21.23
N ARG A 169 -16.86 -0.09 22.53
CA ARG A 169 -15.89 -1.04 23.09
C ARG A 169 -16.12 -2.50 22.67
N ALA A 170 -17.37 -2.92 22.50
CA ALA A 170 -17.72 -4.26 22.03
C ALA A 170 -17.25 -4.51 20.58
N ALA A 171 -17.48 -3.57 19.67
CA ALA A 171 -17.03 -3.66 18.28
C ALA A 171 -15.50 -3.65 18.19
N VAL A 172 -14.82 -2.82 18.98
CA VAL A 172 -13.34 -2.82 19.06
C VAL A 172 -12.81 -4.17 19.56
N ALA A 173 -13.44 -4.77 20.58
CA ALA A 173 -13.04 -6.07 21.11
C ALA A 173 -13.27 -7.22 20.11
N GLU A 174 -14.32 -7.16 19.30
CA GLU A 174 -14.57 -8.12 18.21
C GLU A 174 -13.54 -7.98 17.10
N ARG A 175 -13.31 -6.75 16.62
CA ARG A 175 -12.27 -6.44 15.63
C ARG A 175 -10.88 -6.86 16.11
N ARG A 176 -10.60 -6.74 17.41
CA ARG A 176 -9.34 -7.24 17.99
C ARG A 176 -9.21 -8.76 17.85
N ARG A 177 -10.29 -9.52 18.10
CA ARG A 177 -10.30 -10.98 17.90
C ARG A 177 -10.13 -11.33 16.44
N GLU A 178 -10.78 -10.58 15.55
CA GLU A 178 -10.64 -10.74 14.11
C GLU A 178 -9.18 -10.53 13.67
N VAL A 179 -8.57 -9.39 14.00
CA VAL A 179 -7.17 -9.09 13.67
C VAL A 179 -6.21 -10.10 14.30
N ALA A 180 -6.47 -10.55 15.53
CA ALA A 180 -5.65 -11.57 16.18
C ALA A 180 -5.69 -12.92 15.43
N GLY A 181 -6.80 -13.24 14.77
CA GLY A 181 -6.98 -14.46 13.97
C GLY A 181 -6.38 -14.39 12.55
N LEU A 182 -5.92 -13.23 12.09
CA LEU A 182 -5.33 -13.08 10.77
C LEU A 182 -3.91 -13.68 10.69
N PRO A 183 -3.50 -14.20 9.52
CA PRO A 183 -2.12 -14.57 9.23
C PRO A 183 -1.12 -13.44 9.55
N PRO A 184 0.13 -13.76 9.95
CA PRO A 184 1.12 -12.76 10.34
C PRO A 184 1.41 -11.73 9.24
N ASP A 185 1.46 -12.16 7.98
CA ASP A 185 1.67 -11.32 6.81
C ASP A 185 0.49 -10.38 6.53
N GLU A 186 -0.75 -10.85 6.72
CA GLU A 186 -1.94 -10.00 6.59
C GLU A 186 -2.01 -8.94 7.70
N ARG A 187 -1.64 -9.29 8.93
CA ARG A 187 -1.54 -8.33 10.05
C ARG A 187 -0.50 -7.27 9.80
N GLU A 188 0.65 -7.64 9.24
CA GLU A 188 1.71 -6.69 8.87
C GLU A 188 1.23 -5.72 7.79
N ARG A 189 0.54 -6.22 6.74
CA ARG A 189 -0.08 -5.37 5.71
C ARG A 189 -1.12 -4.42 6.29
N LEU A 190 -1.95 -4.87 7.23
CA LEU A 190 -2.92 -4.01 7.91
C LEU A 190 -2.24 -2.94 8.75
N ARG A 191 -1.17 -3.26 9.48
CA ARG A 191 -0.38 -2.28 10.23
C ARG A 191 0.26 -1.24 9.31
N ALA A 192 0.80 -1.66 8.17
CA ALA A 192 1.36 -0.74 7.18
C ALA A 192 0.29 0.23 6.64
N LYS A 193 -0.91 -0.28 6.29
CA LYS A 193 -2.03 0.57 5.86
C LYS A 193 -2.54 1.49 6.98
N ALA A 194 -2.55 1.01 8.22
CA ALA A 194 -2.94 1.82 9.38
C ALA A 194 -1.95 2.96 9.62
N ALA A 195 -0.65 2.68 9.49
CA ALA A 195 0.40 3.69 9.56
C ALA A 195 0.25 4.71 8.40
N GLU A 196 0.04 4.25 7.17
CA GLU A 196 -0.22 5.13 6.02
C GLU A 196 -1.43 6.04 6.30
N LEU A 197 -2.54 5.49 6.80
CA LEU A 197 -3.72 6.29 7.14
C LEU A 197 -3.45 7.26 8.30
N ALA A 198 -2.65 6.87 9.29
CA ALA A 198 -2.32 7.70 10.45
C ALA A 198 -1.46 8.92 10.07
N GLU A 199 -0.54 8.76 9.11
CA GLU A 199 0.34 9.82 8.60
C GLU A 199 -0.40 10.85 7.73
N ARG A 200 -1.60 10.52 7.23
CA ARG A 200 -2.36 11.40 6.34
C ARG A 200 -2.93 12.61 7.09
N PRO A 201 -2.97 13.80 6.46
CA PRO A 201 -3.63 14.97 7.01
C PRO A 201 -5.08 14.69 7.41
N HIS A 202 -5.53 15.31 8.50
CA HIS A 202 -6.89 15.11 9.02
C HIS A 202 -8.00 15.35 7.98
N GLU A 203 -7.81 16.33 7.10
CA GLU A 203 -8.73 16.63 5.99
C GLU A 203 -8.80 15.49 4.97
N GLU A 204 -7.69 14.81 4.69
CA GLU A 204 -7.66 13.67 3.79
C GLU A 204 -8.37 12.46 4.41
N ARG A 205 -8.15 12.19 5.70
CA ARG A 205 -8.89 11.14 6.41
C ARG A 205 -10.40 11.38 6.38
N ARG A 206 -10.86 12.60 6.67
CA ARG A 206 -12.28 12.98 6.55
C ARG A 206 -12.82 12.81 5.13
N ARG A 207 -12.01 13.11 4.11
CA ARG A 207 -12.41 12.86 2.71
C ARG A 207 -12.61 11.36 2.43
N LEU A 208 -11.72 10.50 2.91
CA LEU A 208 -11.86 9.04 2.78
C LEU A 208 -13.09 8.51 3.54
N GLU A 209 -13.35 9.01 4.75
CA GLU A 209 -14.56 8.71 5.54
C GLU A 209 -15.84 9.11 4.80
N ASN A 210 -15.85 10.29 4.18
CA ASN A 210 -16.99 10.77 3.39
C ASN A 210 -17.22 9.92 2.14
N VAL A 211 -16.15 9.49 1.46
CA VAL A 211 -16.24 8.56 0.32
C VAL A 211 -16.82 7.23 0.77
N ALA A 212 -16.30 6.66 1.86
CA ALA A 212 -16.81 5.41 2.43
C ALA A 212 -18.31 5.51 2.77
N ALA A 213 -18.75 6.63 3.34
CA ALA A 213 -20.15 6.89 3.67
C ALA A 213 -21.02 6.98 2.43
N ALA A 214 -20.57 7.71 1.42
CA ALA A 214 -21.32 7.87 0.18
C ALA A 214 -21.48 6.55 -0.59
N ILE A 215 -20.45 5.69 -0.65
CA ILE A 215 -20.57 4.42 -1.39
C ILE A 215 -21.44 3.39 -0.68
N VAL A 216 -21.46 3.40 0.65
CA VAL A 216 -22.27 2.47 1.46
C VAL A 216 -23.75 2.88 1.50
N ASP A 217 -24.05 4.19 1.47
CA ASP A 217 -25.41 4.74 1.55
C ASP A 217 -26.31 4.18 0.44
N PRO A 218 -27.35 3.38 0.74
CA PRO A 218 -28.21 2.78 -0.27
C PRO A 218 -28.88 3.80 -1.20
N ARG A 219 -29.03 5.07 -0.81
CA ARG A 219 -29.64 6.12 -1.63
C ARG A 219 -28.69 6.71 -2.69
N ALA A 220 -27.39 6.50 -2.55
CA ALA A 220 -26.37 7.06 -3.42
C ALA A 220 -26.01 6.14 -4.60
N ASP A 221 -27.01 5.68 -5.36
CA ASP A 221 -26.81 4.79 -6.52
C ASP A 221 -25.89 5.40 -7.58
N GLY A 222 -26.02 6.71 -7.86
CA GLY A 222 -25.17 7.43 -8.81
C GLY A 222 -23.69 7.40 -8.44
N VAL A 223 -23.37 7.55 -7.15
CA VAL A 223 -22.00 7.48 -6.63
C VAL A 223 -21.41 6.08 -6.80
N ARG A 224 -22.20 5.03 -6.55
CA ARG A 224 -21.76 3.64 -6.80
C ARG A 224 -21.57 3.33 -8.27
N GLU A 225 -22.42 3.85 -9.14
CA GLU A 225 -22.24 3.69 -10.59
C GLU A 225 -20.99 4.42 -11.08
N ALA A 226 -20.75 5.65 -10.61
CA ALA A 226 -19.52 6.38 -10.89
C ALA A 226 -18.27 5.65 -10.38
N ALA A 227 -18.32 5.07 -9.18
CA ALA A 227 -17.22 4.27 -8.64
C ALA A 227 -16.93 3.04 -9.53
N ARG A 228 -17.97 2.33 -9.98
CA ARG A 228 -17.85 1.22 -10.94
C ARG A 228 -17.23 1.69 -12.25
N LEU A 229 -17.74 2.77 -12.81
CA LEU A 229 -17.22 3.35 -14.05
C LEU A 229 -15.75 3.72 -13.91
N TRP A 230 -15.36 4.38 -12.82
CA TRP A 230 -13.97 4.73 -12.54
C TRP A 230 -13.05 3.50 -12.48
N ARG A 231 -13.41 2.46 -11.72
CA ARG A 231 -12.59 1.24 -11.66
C ARG A 231 -12.47 0.55 -13.02
N LEU A 232 -13.52 0.59 -13.86
CA LEU A 232 -13.42 0.09 -15.24
C LEU A 232 -12.40 0.88 -16.06
N TRP A 233 -12.37 2.21 -15.92
CA TRP A 233 -11.37 3.07 -16.58
C TRP A 233 -9.94 2.76 -16.11
N VAL A 234 -9.72 2.62 -14.80
CA VAL A 234 -8.41 2.28 -14.22
C VAL A 234 -7.99 0.87 -14.64
N ALA A 235 -8.88 -0.13 -14.51
CA ALA A 235 -8.60 -1.51 -14.90
C ALA A 235 -8.24 -1.63 -16.40
N ALA A 236 -8.85 -0.80 -17.23
CA ALA A 236 -8.57 -0.84 -18.66
C ALA A 236 -7.37 0.00 -19.10
N SER A 237 -6.90 0.92 -18.25
CA SER A 237 -5.64 1.63 -18.48
C SER A 237 -4.44 0.69 -18.40
N ASN A 238 -3.32 1.11 -19.01
CA ASN A 238 -2.05 0.39 -18.96
C ASN A 238 -1.61 0.17 -17.50
N PRO A 239 -1.24 -1.06 -17.09
CA PRO A 239 -0.81 -1.34 -15.72
C PRO A 239 0.29 -0.41 -15.19
N LEU A 240 1.20 0.05 -16.05
CA LEU A 240 2.28 0.99 -15.68
C LEU A 240 1.76 2.40 -15.34
N ASP A 241 0.63 2.79 -15.92
CA ASP A 241 0.05 4.13 -15.75
C ASP A 241 -0.98 4.16 -14.61
N ARG A 242 -1.43 3.01 -14.10
CA ARG A 242 -2.51 2.92 -13.09
C ARG A 242 -2.20 3.71 -11.82
N GLU A 243 -1.02 3.52 -11.24
CA GLU A 243 -0.60 4.26 -10.03
C GLU A 243 -0.55 5.77 -10.31
N GLN A 244 0.01 6.18 -11.46
CA GLN A 244 0.06 7.59 -11.84
C GLN A 244 -1.33 8.20 -11.99
N ILE A 245 -2.28 7.45 -12.56
CA ILE A 245 -3.68 7.85 -12.73
C ILE A 245 -4.40 7.96 -11.37
N ILE A 246 -4.13 7.03 -10.45
CA ILE A 246 -4.66 7.05 -9.08
C ILE A 246 -4.06 8.23 -8.29
N ASP A 247 -2.83 8.64 -8.57
CA ASP A 247 -2.23 9.77 -7.86
C ASP A 247 -2.66 11.15 -8.39
N LEU A 248 -3.39 11.20 -9.52
CA LEU A 248 -3.95 12.45 -10.03
C LEU A 248 -5.03 13.00 -9.09
N ASP A 249 -5.08 14.33 -8.96
CA ASP A 249 -6.20 15.02 -8.32
C ASP A 249 -7.52 14.84 -9.11
N ALA A 250 -8.66 15.13 -8.47
CA ALA A 250 -9.98 14.99 -9.06
C ALA A 250 -10.14 15.69 -10.42
N ALA A 251 -9.61 16.91 -10.57
CA ALA A 251 -9.75 17.68 -11.81
C ALA A 251 -8.93 17.06 -12.95
N ARG A 252 -7.70 16.64 -12.67
CA ARG A 252 -6.81 15.97 -13.61
C ARG A 252 -7.33 14.59 -14.02
N ARG A 253 -7.96 13.83 -13.11
CA ARG A 253 -8.62 12.56 -13.44
C ARG A 253 -9.77 12.77 -14.43
N LEU A 254 -10.62 13.78 -14.20
CA LEU A 254 -11.71 14.13 -15.11
C LEU A 254 -11.18 14.60 -16.48
N GLU A 255 -10.13 15.41 -16.50
CA GLU A 255 -9.48 15.82 -17.74
C GLU A 255 -8.88 14.63 -18.50
N TRP A 256 -8.18 13.73 -17.78
CA TRP A 256 -7.64 12.50 -18.34
C TRP A 256 -8.73 11.64 -18.98
N MET A 257 -9.85 11.40 -18.28
CA MET A 257 -10.99 10.67 -18.84
C MET A 257 -11.62 11.37 -20.05
N ARG A 258 -11.77 12.70 -20.03
CA ARG A 258 -12.26 13.47 -21.18
C ARG A 258 -11.33 13.39 -22.38
N ARG A 259 -10.02 13.38 -22.15
CA ARG A 259 -9.02 13.22 -23.22
C ARG A 259 -9.08 11.83 -23.82
N GLU A 260 -9.22 10.82 -22.98
CA GLU A 260 -9.21 9.41 -23.37
C GLU A 260 -10.55 8.95 -23.98
N SER A 261 -11.66 9.63 -23.66
CA SER A 261 -12.97 9.39 -24.27
C SER A 261 -13.15 10.05 -25.63
N ARG A 262 -12.26 10.97 -26.03
CA ARG A 262 -12.31 11.59 -27.37
C ARG A 262 -12.00 10.54 -28.43
N PRO A 263 -12.93 10.25 -29.36
CA PRO A 263 -12.68 9.30 -30.45
C PRO A 263 -11.49 9.74 -31.33
N ASP A 264 -11.25 11.04 -31.45
CA ASP A 264 -10.24 11.63 -32.32
C ASP A 264 -8.81 11.64 -31.75
N ALA A 265 -8.63 11.40 -30.44
CA ALA A 265 -7.30 11.40 -29.82
C ALA A 265 -6.35 10.36 -30.44
N PHE A 266 -6.90 9.37 -31.15
CA PHE A 266 -6.14 8.36 -31.89
C PHE A 266 -6.36 8.39 -33.40
N ALA A 267 -7.45 9.00 -33.86
CA ALA A 267 -7.71 9.20 -35.28
C ALA A 267 -7.03 10.45 -35.82
N ALA A 268 -6.29 11.22 -35.00
CA ALA A 268 -5.31 12.19 -35.47
C ALA A 268 -4.49 11.48 -36.56
N PRO A 269 -4.72 11.82 -37.84
CA PRO A 269 -4.14 11.07 -38.92
C PRO A 269 -2.64 11.17 -38.70
N ARG A 270 -1.97 10.04 -38.48
CA ARG A 270 -0.50 10.00 -38.48
C ARG A 270 -0.11 10.83 -39.69
N PRO A 271 0.62 11.95 -39.51
CA PRO A 271 0.81 12.92 -40.58
C PRO A 271 1.29 12.13 -41.78
N ARG A 272 0.42 11.97 -42.78
CA ARG A 272 0.80 11.33 -44.03
C ARG A 272 1.89 12.25 -44.54
N GLY A 273 3.06 11.69 -44.79
CA GLY A 273 4.07 12.45 -45.49
C GLY A 273 3.46 13.01 -46.78
N PRO A 274 4.01 14.10 -47.34
CA PRO A 274 3.52 14.70 -48.58
C PRO A 274 3.34 13.69 -49.74
N ASN A 275 3.98 12.53 -49.66
CA ASN A 275 3.94 11.47 -50.67
C ASN A 275 2.91 10.35 -50.37
N GLY A 276 2.06 10.48 -49.35
CA GLY A 276 1.08 9.45 -48.98
C GLY A 276 1.67 8.19 -48.33
N GLU A 277 3.00 8.07 -48.26
CA GLU A 277 3.66 6.97 -47.57
C GLU A 277 3.49 7.11 -46.05
N PHE A 278 3.07 6.01 -45.41
CA PHE A 278 3.16 5.87 -43.96
C PHE A 278 4.64 5.85 -43.58
N ARG A 279 5.22 7.01 -43.23
CA ARG A 279 6.52 7.06 -42.58
C ARG A 279 6.44 6.19 -41.33
N ARG A 280 7.13 5.05 -41.36
CA ARG A 280 7.44 4.31 -40.13
C ARG A 280 8.06 5.33 -39.18
N PRO A 281 7.64 5.40 -37.90
CA PRO A 281 8.28 6.28 -36.94
C PRO A 281 9.76 5.93 -36.95
N GLN A 282 10.58 6.81 -37.53
CA GLN A 282 12.02 6.76 -37.33
C GLN A 282 12.16 6.96 -35.83
N GLY A 283 12.62 5.93 -35.11
CA GLY A 283 12.83 5.99 -33.67
C GLY A 283 13.61 7.26 -33.31
N PRO A 284 13.49 7.75 -32.06
CA PRO A 284 14.06 9.02 -31.64
C PRO A 284 15.49 9.15 -32.15
N ARG A 285 15.69 9.99 -33.18
CA ARG A 285 17.02 10.41 -33.59
C ARG A 285 17.50 11.30 -32.47
N PHE A 286 18.34 10.73 -31.61
CA PHE A 286 19.08 11.49 -30.61
C PHE A 286 19.72 12.69 -31.31
N PRO A 287 19.40 13.93 -30.91
CA PRO A 287 20.10 15.09 -31.40
C PRO A 287 21.52 15.05 -30.83
N ASP A 288 22.49 15.24 -31.71
CA ASP A 288 23.89 15.53 -31.38
C ASP A 288 24.75 14.38 -30.86
N GLY A 289 24.57 13.18 -31.42
CA GLY A 289 25.71 12.27 -31.56
C GLY A 289 26.60 12.75 -32.73
N PRO A 290 27.92 12.95 -32.54
CA PRO A 290 28.81 13.33 -33.63
C PRO A 290 28.67 12.32 -34.76
N ARG A 291 28.50 12.83 -35.99
CA ARG A 291 28.54 12.03 -37.22
C ARG A 291 29.88 11.34 -37.31
N GLY A 292 30.00 10.15 -36.73
CA GLY A 292 31.03 9.19 -37.10
C GLY A 292 30.68 8.68 -38.49
N ASP A 293 31.57 8.92 -39.44
CA ASP A 293 31.53 8.34 -40.78
C ASP A 293 31.32 6.83 -40.66
N ALA A 294 30.11 6.37 -40.98
CA ALA A 294 29.86 4.95 -41.10
C ALA A 294 30.65 4.43 -42.31
N PRO A 295 31.58 3.47 -42.13
CA PRO A 295 32.32 2.91 -43.24
C PRO A 295 31.38 2.15 -44.19
N ALA A 296 31.71 2.21 -45.48
CA ALA A 296 30.98 1.57 -46.56
C ALA A 296 30.79 0.04 -46.32
N PRO A 297 29.74 -0.59 -46.89
CA PRO A 297 29.31 -1.95 -46.50
C PRO A 297 30.21 -3.12 -46.92
N ASP A 298 31.39 -2.89 -47.50
CA ASP A 298 32.14 -3.94 -48.24
C ASP A 298 33.51 -4.31 -47.64
N GLN A 299 33.76 -4.05 -46.35
CA GLN A 299 34.98 -4.57 -45.70
C GLN A 299 34.67 -5.74 -44.75
N PRO A 300 35.23 -6.95 -45.00
CA PRO A 300 35.18 -8.02 -44.01
C PRO A 300 35.93 -7.56 -42.74
N PRO A 301 35.43 -7.92 -41.55
CA PRO A 301 36.02 -7.45 -40.30
C PRO A 301 37.46 -7.94 -40.17
N PRO A 302 38.42 -7.09 -39.74
CA PRO A 302 39.76 -7.55 -39.42
C PRO A 302 39.72 -8.45 -38.19
N ASP A 303 40.48 -9.54 -38.26
CA ASP A 303 40.74 -10.47 -37.16
C ASP A 303 41.24 -9.71 -35.92
N ARG A 304 40.35 -9.55 -34.92
CA ARG A 304 40.73 -9.09 -33.59
C ARG A 304 41.40 -10.24 -32.83
N GLN A 305 42.68 -10.45 -33.09
CA GLN A 305 43.59 -11.06 -32.11
C GLN A 305 43.99 -9.99 -31.11
N GLY A 306 43.29 -9.95 -29.98
CA GLY A 306 43.70 -9.18 -28.81
C GLY A 306 44.74 -9.94 -27.96
N PRO A 307 45.57 -9.23 -27.18
CA PRO A 307 46.64 -9.83 -26.39
C PRO A 307 46.09 -10.72 -25.27
N ARG A 308 46.69 -11.90 -25.09
CA ARG A 308 46.48 -12.76 -23.93
C ARG A 308 47.21 -12.14 -22.73
N ASP A 309 46.45 -11.69 -21.73
CA ASP A 309 46.99 -11.52 -20.38
C ASP A 309 47.18 -12.91 -19.74
N PRO A 310 48.35 -13.19 -19.14
CA PRO A 310 48.54 -14.29 -18.22
C PRO A 310 48.08 -13.90 -16.81
N ASP A 311 47.77 -14.91 -16.00
CA ASP A 311 47.61 -14.83 -14.55
C ASP A 311 46.22 -14.41 -14.01
N MET A 312 45.31 -15.38 -14.06
CA MET A 312 44.27 -15.56 -13.04
C MET A 312 44.32 -17.02 -12.57
N GLU A 313 45.29 -17.31 -11.70
CA GLU A 313 45.22 -18.44 -10.78
C GLU A 313 44.08 -18.19 -9.79
N GLY A 314 43.16 -19.16 -9.66
CA GLY A 314 42.17 -19.17 -8.58
C GLY A 314 40.74 -19.46 -9.00
N GLN A 315 40.51 -20.51 -9.80
CA GLN A 315 39.16 -21.05 -10.02
C GLN A 315 39.07 -22.47 -9.42
N PRO A 316 38.19 -22.72 -8.43
CA PRO A 316 37.96 -24.07 -7.90
C PRO A 316 37.15 -24.93 -8.89
N PRO A 317 37.29 -26.27 -8.85
CA PRO A 317 36.82 -27.17 -9.90
C PRO A 317 35.31 -27.43 -9.87
N ASP A 318 34.74 -27.42 -11.07
CA ASP A 318 33.75 -28.34 -11.64
C ASP A 318 32.66 -28.93 -10.73
N GLY A 319 31.46 -28.36 -10.82
CA GLY A 319 30.20 -29.07 -10.62
C GLY A 319 29.55 -29.39 -11.99
N PRO A 320 29.12 -30.64 -12.25
CA PRO A 320 28.54 -31.01 -13.53
C PRO A 320 27.06 -30.60 -13.57
N GLY A 321 26.73 -29.60 -14.40
CA GLY A 321 25.36 -29.08 -14.48
C GLY A 321 25.05 -28.39 -15.81
N ALA A 322 25.35 -29.06 -16.93
CA ALA A 322 24.95 -28.59 -18.25
C ALA A 322 23.41 -28.62 -18.37
N PHE A 323 22.75 -27.48 -18.17
CA PHE A 323 21.36 -27.28 -18.56
C PHE A 323 21.25 -27.25 -20.09
N ARG A 324 21.14 -28.44 -20.69
CA ARG A 324 20.60 -28.62 -22.04
C ARG A 324 19.17 -28.10 -22.05
N ARG A 325 18.91 -27.11 -22.90
CA ARG A 325 17.55 -26.72 -23.30
C ARG A 325 16.81 -27.96 -23.83
N PRO A 326 15.61 -28.31 -23.30
CA PRO A 326 14.85 -29.43 -23.82
C PRO A 326 14.35 -29.09 -25.23
N ARG A 327 14.73 -29.99 -26.13
CA ARG A 327 14.32 -30.05 -27.53
C ARG A 327 12.84 -30.41 -27.57
N ARG A 328 12.05 -29.68 -28.37
CA ARG A 328 10.66 -30.02 -28.73
C ARG A 328 10.59 -31.40 -29.39
N ALA A 329 10.24 -32.42 -28.62
CA ALA A 329 9.71 -33.74 -28.99
C ALA A 329 9.27 -34.31 -27.62
N ASP A 330 7.99 -34.52 -27.30
CA ASP A 330 7.02 -35.34 -27.99
C ASP A 330 5.60 -34.81 -27.76
N ARG A 331 4.78 -34.80 -28.81
CA ARG A 331 3.33 -34.75 -28.69
C ARG A 331 2.88 -36.13 -28.21
N GLN A 332 2.44 -36.24 -26.95
CA GLN A 332 1.63 -37.38 -26.55
C GLN A 332 0.23 -37.29 -27.19
N PRO A 333 -0.33 -38.41 -27.66
CA PRO A 333 -1.70 -38.46 -28.13
C PRO A 333 -2.66 -38.26 -26.96
N LEU A 334 -3.67 -37.44 -27.22
CA LEU A 334 -4.83 -37.19 -26.36
C LEU A 334 -5.53 -38.53 -26.06
N PRO A 335 -5.85 -38.88 -24.80
CA PRO A 335 -6.67 -40.03 -24.52
C PRO A 335 -8.11 -39.77 -24.99
N ASP A 336 -8.62 -40.70 -25.81
CA ASP A 336 -10.02 -40.76 -26.24
C ASP A 336 -10.94 -40.82 -25.01
N GLY A 337 -11.50 -39.66 -24.66
CA GLY A 337 -12.59 -39.58 -23.69
C GLY A 337 -13.89 -40.10 -24.33
N PRO A 338 -14.59 -41.08 -23.71
CA PRO A 338 -15.80 -41.64 -24.28
C PRO A 338 -16.89 -40.58 -24.35
N GLY A 339 -17.44 -40.43 -25.55
CA GLY A 339 -18.58 -39.57 -25.82
C GLY A 339 -19.79 -39.91 -24.95
N GLN A 340 -20.28 -38.92 -24.23
CA GLN A 340 -21.65 -38.87 -23.73
C GLN A 340 -22.20 -37.49 -24.13
N ARG A 341 -22.66 -37.40 -25.39
CA ARG A 341 -23.59 -36.34 -25.82
C ARG A 341 -24.90 -36.56 -25.09
N ARG A 342 -25.04 -36.02 -23.88
CA ARG A 342 -26.36 -35.87 -23.25
C ARG A 342 -27.10 -34.75 -23.99
N ARG A 343 -28.14 -35.16 -24.72
CA ARG A 343 -29.17 -34.27 -25.26
C ARG A 343 -29.75 -33.42 -24.11
N PRO A 344 -30.05 -32.13 -24.32
CA PRO A 344 -30.86 -31.37 -23.37
C PRO A 344 -32.26 -31.99 -23.32
N GLY A 345 -32.61 -32.57 -22.17
CA GLY A 345 -33.97 -32.99 -21.87
C GLY A 345 -34.89 -31.78 -21.65
N PRO A 346 -36.21 -31.97 -21.76
CA PRO A 346 -37.18 -30.89 -21.58
C PRO A 346 -37.15 -30.35 -20.15
N LEU A 347 -37.34 -29.03 -20.06
CA LEU A 347 -37.49 -28.22 -18.85
C LEU A 347 -38.28 -28.95 -17.76
N SER A 348 -37.64 -29.18 -16.61
CA SER A 348 -38.35 -29.45 -15.37
C SER A 348 -39.19 -28.22 -14.99
N PRO A 349 -40.42 -28.41 -14.49
CA PRO A 349 -41.27 -27.31 -14.03
C PRO A 349 -40.63 -26.65 -12.80
N ASP A 350 -40.79 -25.33 -12.72
CA ASP A 350 -40.34 -24.49 -11.62
C ASP A 350 -40.84 -25.03 -10.26
N PRO A 351 -40.01 -24.97 -9.19
CA PRO A 351 -40.47 -25.24 -7.85
C PRO A 351 -41.54 -24.21 -7.43
N PRO A 352 -42.57 -24.62 -6.67
CA PRO A 352 -43.62 -23.72 -6.22
C PRO A 352 -43.04 -22.61 -5.33
N ASP A 353 -43.50 -21.39 -5.60
CA ASP A 353 -43.24 -20.17 -4.84
C ASP A 353 -43.39 -20.44 -3.33
N PRO A 354 -42.38 -20.11 -2.49
CA PRO A 354 -42.56 -20.15 -1.04
C PRO A 354 -43.62 -19.10 -0.67
N ALA A 355 -44.73 -19.61 -0.13
CA ALA A 355 -45.86 -18.84 0.38
C ALA A 355 -45.39 -17.57 1.11
N GLY A 356 -45.85 -16.43 0.61
CA GLY A 356 -45.64 -15.14 1.26
C GLY A 356 -46.17 -15.15 2.70
N PRO A 357 -45.57 -14.35 3.59
CA PRO A 357 -45.98 -14.27 4.98
C PRO A 357 -47.46 -13.86 5.09
N PRO A 358 -48.21 -14.41 6.06
CA PRO A 358 -49.61 -14.04 6.26
C PRO A 358 -49.73 -12.55 6.62
N PRO A 359 -50.84 -11.90 6.23
CA PRO A 359 -51.09 -10.50 6.55
C PRO A 359 -51.07 -10.31 8.07
N VAL A 360 -50.25 -9.37 8.52
CA VAL A 360 -50.21 -8.92 9.91
C VAL A 360 -51.50 -8.15 10.17
N ASP A 361 -52.35 -8.73 11.00
CA ASP A 361 -53.59 -8.12 11.48
C ASP A 361 -53.24 -6.82 12.22
N ALA A 362 -53.70 -5.70 11.66
CA ALA A 362 -53.54 -4.38 12.27
C ALA A 362 -54.51 -4.28 13.45
N GLY A 363 -54.05 -4.72 14.62
CA GLY A 363 -54.72 -4.54 15.90
C GLY A 363 -54.85 -3.05 16.25
N GLU A 364 -56.01 -2.51 15.90
CA GLU A 364 -56.55 -1.21 16.27
C GLU A 364 -56.66 -1.09 17.80
N THR A 365 -55.66 -0.52 18.46
CA THR A 365 -55.76 -0.09 19.87
C THR A 365 -56.19 1.37 19.91
N ARG A 366 -57.50 1.58 19.91
CA ARG A 366 -58.17 2.82 20.30
C ARG A 366 -57.99 3.02 21.81
N ALA A 367 -57.16 3.99 22.21
CA ALA A 367 -57.19 4.54 23.55
C ALA A 367 -58.29 5.62 23.63
N ALA A 368 -59.22 5.44 24.56
CA ALA A 368 -60.19 6.44 24.97
C ALA A 368 -59.53 7.44 25.95
N PRO A 369 -60.00 8.70 25.99
CA PRO A 369 -59.54 9.69 26.95
C PRO A 369 -60.34 9.62 28.26
N ASP A 370 -59.64 9.82 29.38
CA ASP A 370 -60.15 10.45 30.60
C ASP A 370 -59.06 11.37 31.17
#